data_AF-M3ERK0-F1
#
_entry.id   AF-M3ERK0-F1
#
_cell.length_a   1.000
_cell.length_b   1.000
_cell.length_c   1.000
_cell.angle_alpha   90.00
_cell.angle_beta   90.00
_cell.angle_gamma   90.00
#
_symmetry.space_group_name_H-M   'P 1'
#
loop_
_entity.id
_entity.type
_entity.pdbx_description
1 polymer ?
#
loop_
_entity_poly.entity_id
_entity_poly.type
_entity_poly.pdbx_seq_one_letter_code
_entity_poly.pdbx_strand_id
1 'polypeptide(L)'
;MGYVEVTTKKETIFGEVGLRFRGHQFRYSDLELDESNPIELVYNLRKRKSDQVSEEGYSKNSILASYIHAHWASNPNLAEGFVQSCLRK
;
A
#
# COMPACT_ATOMS: atom_id res chain seq x y z
N MET A 1 1.32 7.62 14.79
CA MET A 1 2.01 6.33 14.65
C MET A 1 1.13 5.21 15.17
N GLY A 2 1.14 4.05 14.53
CA GLY A 2 0.37 2.88 14.98
C GLY A 2 -0.20 2.03 13.86
N TYR A 3 -1.06 1.07 14.23
CA TYR A 3 -1.75 0.20 13.28
C TYR A 3 -2.68 1.00 12.35
N VAL A 4 -2.61 0.67 11.08
CA VAL A 4 -3.53 1.12 10.03
C VAL A 4 -4.11 -0.10 9.31
N GLU A 5 -5.34 0.04 8.82
CA GLU A 5 -5.89 -0.85 7.81
C GLU A 5 -5.66 -0.22 6.44
N VAL A 6 -5.22 -1.04 5.49
CA VAL A 6 -4.95 -0.66 4.11
C VAL A 6 -5.93 -1.38 3.20
N THR A 7 -6.44 -0.69 2.20
CA THR A 7 -7.20 -1.27 1.09
C THR A 7 -6.57 -0.87 -0.24
N THR A 8 -6.28 -1.81 -1.13
CA THR A 8 -5.80 -1.49 -2.48
C THR A 8 -6.94 -0.91 -3.32
N LYS A 9 -6.68 0.20 -4.00
CA LYS A 9 -7.64 0.92 -4.87
C LYS A 9 -7.53 0.52 -6.34
N LYS A 10 -6.44 -0.15 -6.70
CA LYS A 10 -6.12 -0.62 -8.05
C LYS A 10 -5.42 -1.97 -7.96
N GLU A 11 -5.25 -2.61 -9.11
CA GLU A 11 -4.34 -3.75 -9.24
C GLU A 11 -2.92 -3.29 -8.88
N THR A 12 -2.20 -4.15 -8.16
CA THR A 12 -0.84 -3.90 -7.69
C THR A 12 0.00 -5.17 -7.85
N ILE A 13 1.29 -5.10 -7.49
CA ILE A 13 2.13 -6.29 -7.36
C ILE A 13 1.62 -7.29 -6.30
N PHE A 14 0.66 -6.94 -5.45
CA PHE A 14 0.03 -7.87 -4.52
C PHE A 14 -1.19 -8.58 -5.11
N GLY A 15 -1.67 -8.17 -6.28
CA GLY A 15 -2.86 -8.71 -6.93
C GLY A 15 -3.94 -7.65 -7.16
N GLU A 16 -5.17 -8.14 -7.29
CA GLU A 16 -6.35 -7.36 -7.68
C GLU A 16 -6.71 -6.20 -6.73
N VAL A 17 -7.58 -5.32 -7.22
CA VAL A 17 -8.17 -4.24 -6.43
C VAL A 17 -8.99 -4.78 -5.25
N GLY A 18 -8.97 -4.05 -4.13
CA GLY A 18 -9.78 -4.34 -2.95
C GLY A 18 -9.12 -5.27 -1.93
N LEU A 19 -7.85 -5.66 -2.12
CA LEU A 19 -7.10 -6.40 -1.11
C LEU A 19 -6.98 -5.56 0.16
N ARG A 20 -7.26 -6.21 1.30
CA ARG A 20 -7.23 -5.57 2.62
C ARG A 20 -6.19 -6.21 3.51
N PHE A 21 -5.39 -5.39 4.18
CA PHE A 21 -4.39 -5.87 5.12
C PHE A 21 -4.17 -4.86 6.24
N ARG A 22 -3.55 -5.31 7.32
CA ARG A 22 -3.10 -4.43 8.41
C ARG A 22 -1.62 -4.14 8.24
N GLY A 23 -1.21 -2.97 8.67
CA GLY A 23 0.20 -2.61 8.74
C GLY A 23 0.44 -1.57 9.81
N HIS A 24 1.69 -1.15 9.93
CA HIS A 24 2.06 -0.06 10.80
C HIS A 24 2.62 1.12 10.01
N GLN A 25 2.23 2.33 10.41
CA GLN A 25 2.85 3.55 9.92
C GLN A 25 3.73 4.17 11.01
N PHE A 26 5.03 4.15 10.77
CA PHE A 26 6.05 4.79 11.59
C PHE A 26 6.96 5.63 10.69
N ARG A 27 6.70 6.93 10.62
CA ARG A 27 7.56 7.87 9.89
C ARG A 27 7.81 9.13 10.69
N TYR A 28 9.01 9.70 10.54
CA TYR A 28 9.41 11.02 11.02
C TYR A 28 9.82 11.93 9.86
N SER A 29 9.54 11.49 8.63
CA SER A 29 9.76 12.22 7.39
C SER A 29 8.46 12.30 6.61
N ASP A 30 8.40 13.27 5.71
CA ASP A 30 7.36 13.38 4.69
C ASP A 30 7.97 13.10 3.31
N LEU A 31 7.12 12.64 2.39
CA LEU A 31 7.49 12.46 0.99
C LEU A 31 6.82 13.56 0.18
N GLU A 32 7.61 14.44 -0.40
CA GLU A 32 7.15 15.42 -1.37
C GLU A 32 7.22 14.79 -2.76
N LEU A 33 6.09 14.83 -3.48
CA LEU A 33 6.00 14.31 -4.83
C LEU A 33 6.26 15.44 -5.83
N ASP A 34 7.06 15.14 -6.85
CA ASP A 34 7.28 16.05 -7.97
C ASP A 34 6.02 16.10 -8.86
N GLU A 35 5.37 17.26 -8.90
CA GLU A 35 4.15 17.49 -9.68
C GLU A 35 4.37 17.29 -11.19
N SER A 36 5.61 17.46 -11.69
CA SER A 36 5.94 17.25 -13.09
C SER A 36 6.01 15.75 -13.49
N ASN A 37 6.04 14.86 -12.49
CA ASN A 37 6.15 13.41 -12.68
C ASN A 37 5.16 12.71 -11.73
N PRO A 38 3.85 12.75 -12.03
CA PRO A 38 2.83 12.24 -11.13
C PRO A 38 3.03 10.75 -10.85
N ILE A 39 2.92 10.37 -9.58
CA ILE A 39 2.97 8.99 -9.10
C ILE A 39 1.57 8.60 -8.63
N GLU A 40 1.17 7.37 -8.94
CA GLU A 40 -0.14 6.88 -8.59
C GLU A 40 -0.21 6.44 -7.12
N LEU A 41 -1.25 6.87 -6.41
CA LEU A 41 -1.55 6.45 -5.04
C LEU A 41 -2.58 5.31 -5.06
N VAL A 42 -2.14 4.10 -4.72
CA VAL A 42 -2.93 2.88 -4.86
C VAL A 42 -3.52 2.35 -3.55
N TYR A 43 -3.31 3.02 -2.42
CA TYR A 43 -3.84 2.62 -1.12
C TYR A 43 -4.82 3.63 -0.52
N ASN A 44 -5.90 3.12 0.06
CA ASN A 44 -6.67 3.80 1.09
C ASN A 44 -6.22 3.34 2.47
N LEU A 45 -5.88 4.27 3.33
CA LEU A 45 -5.45 4.02 4.71
C LEU A 45 -6.54 4.47 5.68
N ARG A 46 -6.90 3.59 6.63
CA ARG A 46 -7.84 3.89 7.72
C ARG A 46 -7.20 3.61 9.07
N LYS A 47 -7.23 4.62 9.96
CA LYS A 47 -6.76 4.49 11.35
C LYS A 47 -7.92 4.04 12.25
N ARG A 48 -7.65 3.17 13.23
CA ARG A 48 -8.69 2.53 14.07
C ARG A 48 -9.68 3.49 14.77
N LYS A 49 -9.28 4.73 15.08
CA LYS A 49 -10.09 5.72 15.81
C LYS A 49 -10.48 6.93 14.97
N SER A 50 -10.37 6.83 13.64
CA SER A 50 -10.66 7.94 12.74
C SER A 50 -11.41 7.42 11.53
N ASP A 51 -12.49 8.10 11.18
CA ASP A 51 -13.19 7.89 9.90
C ASP A 51 -12.47 8.57 8.73
N GLN A 52 -11.39 9.31 9.00
CA GLN A 52 -10.57 9.87 7.94
C GLN A 52 -9.83 8.77 7.19
N VAL A 53 -10.04 8.76 5.88
CA VAL A 53 -9.26 7.97 4.92
C VAL A 53 -8.21 8.88 4.32
N SER A 54 -6.95 8.44 4.36
CA SER A 54 -5.84 9.09 3.65
C SER A 54 -5.30 8.17 2.57
N GLU A 55 -4.70 8.74 1.53
CA GLU A 55 -4.16 7.97 0.41
C GLU A 55 -2.64 7.86 0.49
N GLU A 56 -2.11 6.70 0.09
CA GLU A 56 -0.67 6.43 -0.02
C GLU A 56 -0.46 5.27 -1.02
N GLY A 57 0.68 4.57 -0.93
CA GLY A 57 1.01 3.47 -1.84
C GLY A 57 1.45 4.02 -3.19
N TYR A 58 2.73 4.34 -3.31
CA TYR A 58 3.33 4.99 -4.46
C TYR A 58 3.65 3.95 -5.53
N SER A 59 2.84 3.89 -6.59
CA SER A 59 2.95 2.90 -7.65
C SER A 59 3.46 3.51 -8.96
N LYS A 60 4.41 2.84 -9.59
CA LYS A 60 4.88 3.15 -10.94
C LYS A 60 5.42 1.89 -11.61
N ASN A 61 4.77 1.45 -12.69
CA ASN A 61 5.07 0.18 -13.35
C ASN A 61 5.03 -0.99 -12.35
N SER A 62 6.13 -1.75 -12.21
CA SER A 62 6.26 -2.85 -11.26
C SER A 62 6.81 -2.44 -9.89
N ILE A 63 6.92 -1.13 -9.62
CA ILE A 63 7.40 -0.59 -8.34
C ILE A 63 6.21 -0.19 -7.49
N LEU A 64 6.19 -0.65 -6.24
CA LEU A 64 5.26 -0.22 -5.21
C LEU A 64 6.03 0.13 -3.95
N ALA A 65 5.98 1.40 -3.56
CA ALA A 65 6.60 1.91 -2.34
C ALA A 65 5.54 2.37 -1.33
N SER A 66 5.82 2.23 -0.04
CA SER A 66 4.95 2.71 1.02
C SER A 66 5.70 2.85 2.34
N TYR A 67 5.31 3.83 3.17
CA TYR A 67 5.64 3.93 4.59
C TYR A 67 4.91 2.89 5.45
N ILE A 68 3.95 2.16 4.89
CA ILE A 68 3.25 1.10 5.61
C ILE A 68 4.13 -0.14 5.67
N HIS A 69 4.55 -0.48 6.88
CA HIS A 69 5.14 -1.78 7.16
C HIS A 69 4.01 -2.81 7.21
N ALA A 70 3.82 -3.53 6.10
CA ALA A 70 2.78 -4.52 5.96
C ALA A 70 2.94 -5.64 7.01
N HIS A 71 1.86 -5.94 7.73
CA HIS A 71 1.80 -7.15 8.54
C HIS A 71 1.34 -8.29 7.64
N TRP A 72 2.28 -9.03 7.06
CA TRP A 72 2.02 -10.07 6.06
C TRP A 72 1.03 -11.15 6.51
N ALA A 73 1.09 -11.58 7.78
CA ALA A 73 0.15 -12.56 8.32
C ALA A 73 -1.29 -12.03 8.49
N SER A 74 -1.52 -10.71 8.34
CA SER A 74 -2.87 -10.16 8.39
C SER A 74 -3.71 -10.47 7.15
N ASN A 75 -3.05 -10.76 6.02
CA ASN A 75 -3.66 -11.30 4.81
C ASN A 75 -2.58 -11.99 3.96
N PRO A 76 -2.44 -13.33 4.05
CA PRO A 76 -1.42 -14.09 3.33
C PRO A 76 -1.47 -13.96 1.80
N ASN A 77 -2.63 -13.61 1.22
CA ASN A 77 -2.79 -13.44 -0.23
C ASN A 77 -1.86 -12.36 -0.79
N LEU A 78 -1.44 -11.37 0.02
CA LEU A 78 -0.46 -10.37 -0.41
C LEU A 78 0.90 -10.99 -0.75
N ALA A 79 1.38 -11.89 0.11
CA ALA A 79 2.68 -12.53 -0.08
C ALA A 79 2.63 -13.48 -1.29
N GLU A 80 1.54 -14.23 -1.43
CA GLU A 80 1.32 -15.08 -2.60
C GLU A 80 1.26 -14.25 -3.89
N GLY A 81 0.44 -13.19 -3.91
CA GLY A 81 0.31 -12.29 -5.05
C GLY A 81 1.62 -11.60 -5.44
N PHE A 82 2.45 -11.25 -4.45
CA PHE A 82 3.80 -10.73 -4.71
C PHE A 82 4.67 -11.75 -5.44
N VAL A 83 4.76 -12.98 -4.94
CA VAL A 83 5.54 -14.05 -5.57
C VAL A 83 5.02 -14.33 -6.98
N GLN A 84 3.70 -14.42 -7.17
CA GLN A 84 3.10 -14.59 -8.50
C GLN A 84 3.45 -13.45 -9.45
N SER A 85 3.49 -12.21 -8.96
CA SER A 85 3.88 -11.05 -9.76
C SER A 85 5.34 -11.12 -10.21
N CYS A 86 6.25 -11.67 -9.40
CA CYS A 86 7.65 -11.88 -9.79
C CYS A 86 7.83 -12.94 -10.89
N LEU A 87 6.87 -13.85 -11.06
CA LEU A 87 6.92 -14.88 -12.10
C LEU A 87 6.43 -14.36 -13.47
N ARG A 88 5.76 -13.20 -13.50
CA ARG A 88 5.33 -12.57 -14.74
C ARG A 88 6.53 -11.89 -15.41
N LYS A 89 6.73 -12.19 -16.70
CA LYS A 89 7.80 -11.60 -17.53
C LYS A 89 7.45 -10.20 -18.01
#